data_AF-A0A1A8EHI1-F1
#
_entry.id   AF-A0A1A8EHI1-F1
#
_cell.length_a   1.000
_cell.length_b   1.000
_cell.length_c   1.000
_cell.angle_alpha   90.00
_cell.angle_beta   90.00
_cell.angle_gamma   90.00
#
_symmetry.space_group_name_H-M   'P 1'
#
loop_
_entity.id
_entity.type
_entity.pdbx_description
1 polymer ?
#
loop_
_entity_poly.entity_id
_entity_poly.type
_entity_poly.pdbx_seq_one_letter_code
_entity_poly.pdbx_strand_id
1 'polypeptide(L)'
;MPKYITGGAFARARAAEVKAMLRAVSQTACSSHVFQALPKHMRRRAMSHNTKRLPRRLRDVADRMREKSLQAGSKKKKEPAKSKSRKARRRHGNLLLDFNRRQRKNIWLETHIWHAKRFHMVKKWGYCLGDRPTYKCYRSCYRAMSSHCLLQDLSYYCCIELKGEEDELLAALSQMTSKEAGPTFAAALCLSGRRQVSVTIYRAGQYPCQPLGPVTVLWRPKPPGIRGRQLWIWAHPTLKQDLLPELQSVCRCWEAVPPSIDPEVLCGKEKSAPHPEPENILEAKLKPGAKRKRSSVDASEPPVKKILGDGTRLPGTTVTWKSSSTGIVINDLTMEIVRYRLIGPQSHSVLTEALEAATVCKEVDKSLGSAFWWPQHCSDESNMLLHQQQADVFHTLKGISSTTELPPGTVLGLTVDDPRLTLPTKKMKVLPCVSQAQEADEDKRKELILRGVPEQCCQSSLWEESVRDDVTENKIPEQALNRMKSEMLVPGSRLSPTPPQGRVPVLLVHQPGKQ
;
A
#
# COMPACT_ATOMS: atom_id res chain seq x y z
N MET A 1 61.90 30.03 -9.55
CA MET A 1 61.14 29.20 -10.52
C MET A 1 62.04 28.07 -11.04
N PRO A 2 61.51 26.88 -11.36
CA PRO A 2 62.32 25.82 -11.95
C PRO A 2 62.88 26.28 -13.29
N LYS A 3 64.20 26.14 -13.51
CA LYS A 3 64.88 26.59 -14.73
C LYS A 3 64.72 25.62 -15.92
N TYR A 4 64.27 24.40 -15.68
CA TYR A 4 64.02 23.38 -16.69
C TYR A 4 62.72 22.62 -16.37
N ILE A 5 61.88 22.43 -17.40
CA ILE A 5 60.66 21.62 -17.32
C ILE A 5 60.86 20.33 -18.10
N THR A 6 60.55 19.19 -17.49
CA THR A 6 60.53 17.89 -18.20
C THR A 6 59.31 17.85 -19.12
N GLY A 7 59.44 18.37 -20.33
CA GLY A 7 58.33 18.59 -21.28
C GLY A 7 57.48 17.35 -21.53
N GLY A 8 58.07 16.15 -21.53
CA GLY A 8 57.35 14.89 -21.68
C GLY A 8 56.40 14.56 -20.52
N ALA A 9 56.82 14.82 -19.27
CA ALA A 9 55.96 14.59 -18.11
C ALA A 9 54.81 15.61 -18.06
N PHE A 10 55.11 16.87 -18.37
CA PHE A 10 54.11 17.93 -18.47
C PHE A 10 53.09 17.64 -19.59
N ALA A 11 53.53 17.26 -20.78
CA ALA A 11 52.66 16.92 -21.89
C ALA A 11 51.74 15.73 -21.58
N ARG A 12 52.24 14.68 -20.92
CA ARG A 12 51.42 13.53 -20.49
C ARG A 12 50.35 13.92 -19.47
N ALA A 13 50.72 14.72 -18.46
CA ALA A 13 49.77 15.21 -17.47
C ALA A 13 48.67 16.07 -18.13
N ARG A 14 49.05 17.04 -18.98
CA ARG A 14 48.10 17.89 -19.71
C ARG A 14 47.22 17.10 -20.69
N ALA A 15 47.76 16.11 -21.38
CA ALA A 15 46.97 15.24 -22.25
C ALA A 15 45.90 14.46 -21.47
N ALA A 16 46.25 13.95 -20.28
CA ALA A 16 45.29 13.28 -19.41
C ALA A 16 44.21 14.24 -18.89
N GLU A 17 44.58 15.44 -18.46
CA GLU A 17 43.66 16.50 -18.03
C GLU A 17 42.70 16.92 -19.15
N VAL A 18 43.22 17.25 -20.34
CA VAL A 18 42.42 17.66 -21.49
C VAL A 18 41.46 16.54 -21.91
N LYS A 19 41.93 15.29 -21.92
CA LYS A 19 41.08 14.13 -22.21
C LYS A 19 39.99 13.93 -21.17
N ALA A 20 40.29 14.14 -19.88
CA ALA A 20 39.31 14.07 -18.80
C ALA A 20 38.27 15.19 -18.92
N MET A 21 38.71 16.43 -19.15
CA MET A 21 37.83 17.59 -19.35
C MET A 21 36.93 17.43 -20.57
N LEU A 22 37.48 17.03 -21.72
CA LEU A 22 36.72 16.85 -22.94
C LEU A 22 35.67 15.75 -22.79
N ARG A 23 35.99 14.66 -22.09
CA ARG A 23 35.00 13.61 -21.73
C ARG A 23 33.92 14.15 -20.80
N ALA A 24 34.27 14.90 -19.76
CA ALA A 24 33.31 15.46 -18.80
C ALA A 24 32.35 16.46 -19.46
N VAL A 25 32.86 17.36 -20.30
CA VAL A 25 32.05 18.32 -21.06
C VAL A 25 31.17 17.60 -22.07
N SER A 26 31.70 16.63 -22.82
CA SER A 26 30.91 15.90 -23.83
C SER A 26 29.77 15.08 -23.19
N GLN A 27 30.00 14.48 -22.01
CA GLN A 27 28.97 13.72 -21.29
C GLN A 27 27.87 14.60 -20.71
N THR A 28 28.21 15.80 -20.21
CA THR A 28 27.25 16.75 -19.64
C THR A 28 26.50 17.54 -20.72
N ALA A 29 27.18 17.85 -21.83
CA ALA A 29 26.67 18.63 -22.96
C ALA A 29 26.23 17.75 -24.15
N CYS A 30 25.83 16.48 -23.92
CA CYS A 30 25.45 15.53 -24.98
C CYS A 30 24.39 16.06 -25.98
N SER A 31 23.70 17.15 -25.68
CA SER A 31 23.36 18.15 -26.70
C SER A 31 23.16 19.52 -26.07
N SER A 32 23.28 20.58 -26.88
CA SER A 32 22.89 21.96 -26.54
C SER A 32 21.39 22.12 -26.21
N HIS A 33 20.59 21.05 -26.33
CA HIS A 33 19.16 21.07 -26.07
C HIS A 33 18.85 20.71 -24.62
N VAL A 34 18.22 21.67 -23.91
CA VAL A 34 17.74 21.56 -22.52
C VAL A 34 16.97 20.26 -22.25
N PHE A 35 16.19 19.78 -23.21
CA PHE A 35 15.38 18.56 -23.08
C PHE A 35 16.19 17.27 -22.95
N GLN A 36 17.43 17.25 -23.47
CA GLN A 36 18.31 16.09 -23.41
C GLN A 36 19.29 16.15 -22.23
N ALA A 37 19.49 17.32 -21.62
CA ALA A 37 20.31 17.46 -20.42
C ALA A 37 19.79 16.63 -19.23
N LEU A 38 18.48 16.32 -19.18
CA LEU A 38 17.89 15.51 -18.12
C LEU A 38 18.31 14.03 -18.22
N PRO A 39 18.52 13.33 -17.08
CA PRO A 39 18.72 11.88 -17.07
C PRO A 39 17.59 11.13 -17.79
N LYS A 40 17.93 10.05 -18.51
CA LYS A 40 16.98 9.29 -19.36
C LYS A 40 15.68 8.91 -18.63
N HIS A 41 15.76 8.50 -17.37
CA HIS A 41 14.59 8.10 -16.55
C HIS A 41 13.69 9.28 -16.13
N MET A 42 14.22 10.51 -16.12
CA MET A 42 13.47 11.74 -15.82
C MET A 42 12.79 12.35 -17.06
N ARG A 43 13.28 12.06 -18.26
CA ARG A 43 12.76 12.65 -19.52
C ARG A 43 11.29 12.31 -19.72
N ARG A 44 10.53 13.25 -20.27
CA ARG A 44 9.11 13.07 -20.66
C ARG A 44 8.91 13.52 -22.11
N ARG A 45 8.15 12.75 -22.90
CA ARG A 45 7.89 13.09 -24.31
C ARG A 45 7.14 14.42 -24.50
N ALA A 46 6.30 14.80 -23.53
CA ALA A 46 5.46 16.00 -23.61
C ALA A 46 6.14 17.30 -23.13
N MET A 47 7.46 17.30 -22.89
CA MET A 47 8.17 18.50 -22.38
C MET A 47 8.19 19.65 -23.39
N SER A 48 8.18 19.36 -24.69
CA SER A 48 8.13 20.37 -25.76
C SER A 48 6.78 21.10 -25.84
N HIS A 49 5.68 20.37 -25.62
CA HIS A 49 4.33 20.96 -25.65
C HIS A 49 3.94 21.65 -24.34
N ASN A 50 4.44 21.17 -23.20
CA ASN A 50 4.13 21.72 -21.88
C ASN A 50 5.40 21.78 -21.02
N THR A 51 5.94 22.98 -20.89
CA THR A 51 7.17 23.28 -20.12
C THR A 51 7.00 23.03 -18.62
N LYS A 52 5.76 22.97 -18.08
CA LYS A 52 5.51 22.56 -16.68
C LYS A 52 5.93 21.11 -16.39
N ARG A 53 6.22 20.29 -17.40
CA ARG A 53 6.78 18.93 -17.25
C ARG A 53 8.29 18.93 -16.94
N LEU A 54 8.96 20.07 -17.06
CA LEU A 54 10.35 20.26 -16.66
C LEU A 54 10.46 20.76 -15.20
N PRO A 55 11.61 20.50 -14.54
CA PRO A 55 11.96 21.17 -13.29
C PRO A 55 11.91 22.70 -13.44
N ARG A 56 11.49 23.43 -12.38
CA ARG A 56 11.28 24.89 -12.43
C ARG A 56 12.48 25.65 -13.02
N ARG A 57 13.71 25.32 -12.58
CA ARG A 57 14.97 25.94 -13.04
C ARG A 57 15.22 25.84 -14.56
N LEU A 58 14.64 24.84 -15.23
CA LEU A 58 14.84 24.61 -16.67
C LEU A 58 13.67 25.17 -17.52
N ARG A 59 12.62 25.72 -16.90
CA ARG A 59 11.42 26.18 -17.62
C ARG A 59 11.73 27.43 -18.43
N ASP A 60 12.37 28.42 -17.83
CA ASP A 60 12.65 29.70 -18.49
C ASP A 60 13.55 29.54 -19.74
N VAL A 61 14.50 28.60 -19.70
CA VAL A 61 15.31 28.28 -20.88
C VAL A 61 14.47 27.58 -21.95
N ALA A 62 13.60 26.65 -21.55
CA ALA A 62 12.72 25.94 -22.48
C ALA A 62 11.65 26.85 -23.10
N ASP A 63 11.12 27.81 -22.35
CA ASP A 63 10.14 28.80 -22.82
C ASP A 63 10.82 29.76 -23.83
N ARG A 64 12.04 30.25 -23.54
CA ARG A 64 12.83 31.02 -24.52
C ARG A 64 13.13 30.24 -25.80
N MET A 65 13.48 28.95 -25.70
CA MET A 65 13.69 28.10 -26.88
C MET A 65 12.40 27.90 -27.68
N ARG A 66 11.26 27.79 -27.00
CA ARG A 66 9.95 27.66 -27.63
C ARG A 66 9.57 28.94 -28.37
N GLU A 67 9.76 30.11 -27.76
CA GLU A 67 9.52 31.41 -28.40
C GLU A 67 10.37 31.57 -29.66
N LYS A 68 11.67 31.28 -29.59
CA LYS A 68 12.56 31.28 -30.77
C LYS A 68 12.06 30.33 -31.87
N SER A 69 11.57 29.14 -31.50
CA SER A 69 11.03 28.17 -32.46
C SER A 69 9.73 28.65 -33.10
N LEU A 70 8.88 29.39 -32.36
CA LEU A 70 7.66 29.99 -32.89
C LEU A 70 7.97 31.15 -33.84
N GLN A 71 8.96 31.97 -33.51
CA GLN A 71 9.44 33.08 -34.34
C GLN A 71 10.08 32.58 -35.65
N ALA A 72 10.87 31.51 -35.59
CA ALA A 72 11.49 30.89 -36.77
C ALA A 72 10.48 30.14 -37.68
N GLY A 73 9.28 29.83 -37.16
CA GLY A 73 8.25 29.02 -37.82
C GLY A 73 7.14 29.81 -38.53
N SER A 74 7.34 31.09 -38.85
CA SER A 74 6.35 32.04 -39.39
C SER A 74 5.74 31.70 -40.78
N LYS A 75 5.84 30.46 -41.27
CA LYS A 75 5.00 29.97 -42.36
C LYS A 75 3.66 29.52 -41.77
N LYS A 76 2.62 30.35 -41.95
CA LYS A 76 1.20 30.13 -41.59
C LYS A 76 0.78 28.68 -41.86
N LYS A 77 0.89 27.79 -40.87
CA LYS A 77 0.25 26.48 -40.93
C LYS A 77 -1.25 26.69 -40.78
N LYS A 78 -1.98 26.46 -41.87
CA LYS A 78 -3.45 26.40 -41.94
C LYS A 78 -3.98 25.71 -40.68
N GLU A 79 -4.81 26.39 -39.88
CA GLU A 79 -5.35 25.82 -38.65
C GLU A 79 -6.09 24.52 -39.01
N PRO A 80 -5.64 23.34 -38.55
CA PRO A 80 -6.37 22.12 -38.81
C PRO A 80 -7.73 22.22 -38.14
N ALA A 81 -8.78 21.80 -38.85
CA ALA A 81 -10.15 21.80 -38.35
C ALA A 81 -10.19 21.15 -36.96
N LYS A 82 -10.78 21.85 -35.98
CA LYS A 82 -10.82 21.48 -34.55
C LYS A 82 -11.73 20.27 -34.31
N SER A 83 -11.39 19.11 -34.85
CA SER A 83 -11.93 17.84 -34.37
C SER A 83 -11.52 17.69 -32.91
N LYS A 84 -12.49 17.43 -32.03
CA LYS A 84 -12.23 17.23 -30.61
C LYS A 84 -11.14 16.17 -30.47
N SER A 85 -10.04 16.52 -29.80
CA SER A 85 -8.92 15.61 -29.56
C SER A 85 -9.42 14.28 -28.98
N ARG A 86 -8.70 13.18 -29.24
CA ARG A 86 -9.03 11.86 -28.68
C ARG A 86 -9.24 11.91 -27.16
N LYS A 87 -8.49 12.77 -26.46
CA LYS A 87 -8.63 13.04 -25.03
C LYS A 87 -9.99 13.66 -24.69
N ALA A 88 -10.43 14.66 -25.46
CA ALA A 88 -11.73 15.30 -25.28
C ALA A 88 -12.89 14.33 -25.58
N ARG A 89 -12.77 13.49 -26.62
CA ARG A 89 -13.78 12.46 -26.94
C ARG A 89 -13.89 11.36 -25.88
N ARG A 90 -12.80 11.07 -25.17
CA ARG A 90 -12.73 10.05 -24.12
C ARG A 90 -12.86 10.63 -22.71
N ARG A 91 -13.25 11.90 -22.55
CA ARG A 91 -13.61 12.44 -21.23
C ARG A 91 -15.00 11.93 -20.89
N HIS A 92 -15.07 11.06 -19.91
CA HIS A 92 -16.33 10.58 -19.36
C HIS A 92 -16.80 11.60 -18.32
N GLY A 93 -18.11 11.66 -18.06
CA GLY A 93 -18.70 12.59 -17.09
C GLY A 93 -18.21 12.30 -15.68
N ASN A 94 -18.57 11.13 -15.15
CA ASN A 94 -18.12 10.66 -13.84
C ASN A 94 -17.18 9.46 -13.98
N LEU A 95 -15.89 9.70 -13.76
CA LEU A 95 -14.84 8.69 -13.88
C LEU A 95 -14.98 7.57 -12.84
N LEU A 96 -15.54 7.85 -11.66
CA LEU A 96 -15.71 6.86 -10.60
C LEU A 96 -16.72 5.79 -11.00
N LEU A 97 -17.88 6.19 -11.54
CA LEU A 97 -18.89 5.25 -12.02
C LEU A 97 -18.37 4.33 -13.13
N ASP A 98 -17.51 4.85 -14.02
CA ASP A 98 -16.87 4.04 -15.04
C ASP A 98 -15.85 3.05 -14.46
N PHE A 99 -15.15 3.42 -13.39
CA PHE A 99 -14.26 2.49 -12.68
C PHE A 99 -15.07 1.38 -12.03
N ASN A 100 -16.14 1.72 -11.30
CA ASN A 100 -17.04 0.74 -10.69
C ASN A 100 -17.61 -0.22 -11.73
N ARG A 101 -18.07 0.29 -12.89
CA ARG A 101 -18.54 -0.56 -14.01
C ARG A 101 -17.47 -1.52 -14.51
N ARG A 102 -16.21 -1.09 -14.61
CA ARG A 102 -15.10 -1.92 -15.10
C ARG A 102 -14.65 -2.96 -14.08
N GLN A 103 -14.73 -2.65 -12.79
CA GLN A 103 -14.36 -3.55 -11.69
C GLN A 103 -15.27 -4.78 -11.60
N ARG A 104 -16.53 -4.68 -12.06
CA ARG A 104 -17.44 -5.85 -12.15
C ARG A 104 -16.86 -7.02 -12.97
N LYS A 105 -15.95 -6.76 -13.92
CA LYS A 105 -15.36 -7.81 -14.77
C LYS A 105 -14.05 -8.37 -14.23
N ASN A 106 -13.25 -7.58 -13.53
CA ASN A 106 -11.97 -8.03 -12.97
C ASN A 106 -11.71 -7.24 -11.69
N ILE A 107 -11.18 -7.91 -10.68
CA ILE A 107 -10.85 -7.28 -9.41
C ILE A 107 -9.65 -6.34 -9.62
N TRP A 108 -9.79 -5.11 -9.15
CA TRP A 108 -8.73 -4.10 -9.18
C TRP A 108 -8.25 -3.86 -7.77
N LEU A 109 -6.94 -4.00 -7.57
CA LEU A 109 -6.30 -3.58 -6.32
C LEU A 109 -6.43 -2.07 -6.12
N GLU A 110 -6.27 -1.59 -4.88
CA GLU A 110 -6.32 -0.15 -4.58
C GLU A 110 -5.32 0.65 -5.42
N THR A 111 -4.13 0.09 -5.62
CA THR A 111 -3.03 0.69 -6.39
C THR A 111 -3.18 0.48 -7.91
N HIS A 112 -4.25 -0.15 -8.40
CA HIS A 112 -4.41 -0.55 -9.80
C HIS A 112 -4.23 0.62 -10.76
N ILE A 113 -4.77 1.80 -10.45
CA ILE A 113 -4.61 3.00 -11.30
C ILE A 113 -3.14 3.44 -11.39
N TRP A 114 -2.38 3.29 -10.31
CA TRP A 114 -0.97 3.64 -10.29
C TRP A 114 -0.15 2.67 -11.16
N HIS A 115 -0.43 1.37 -11.04
CA HIS A 115 0.19 0.31 -11.83
C HIS A 115 -0.21 0.39 -13.31
N ALA A 116 -1.49 0.53 -13.64
CA ALA A 116 -2.00 0.63 -15.01
C ALA A 116 -1.41 1.82 -15.80
N LYS A 117 -0.93 2.86 -15.10
CA LYS A 117 -0.25 4.01 -15.73
C LYS A 117 1.23 3.75 -16.05
N ARG A 118 1.86 2.73 -15.46
CA ARG A 118 3.32 2.52 -15.46
C ARG A 118 3.75 1.12 -15.88
N PHE A 119 2.86 0.15 -15.79
CA PHE A 119 3.07 -1.26 -16.05
C PHE A 119 2.14 -1.74 -17.17
N HIS A 120 2.55 -2.80 -17.83
CA HIS A 120 1.68 -3.61 -18.67
C HIS A 120 0.82 -4.47 -17.75
N MET A 121 -0.51 -4.35 -17.88
CA MET A 121 -1.46 -5.05 -17.03
C MET A 121 -1.87 -6.38 -17.66
N VAL A 122 -1.98 -7.43 -16.85
CA VAL A 122 -2.42 -8.77 -17.25
C VAL A 122 -3.53 -9.25 -16.31
N LYS A 123 -4.50 -9.98 -16.86
CA LYS A 123 -5.57 -10.61 -16.07
C LYS A 123 -5.12 -11.98 -15.61
N LYS A 124 -5.05 -12.21 -14.30
CA LYS A 124 -4.68 -13.50 -13.68
C LYS A 124 -5.52 -13.71 -12.43
N TRP A 125 -6.04 -14.94 -12.25
CA TRP A 125 -6.75 -15.36 -11.03
C TRP A 125 -7.94 -14.48 -10.63
N GLY A 126 -8.64 -13.89 -11.61
CA GLY A 126 -9.73 -12.93 -11.37
C GLY A 126 -9.29 -11.47 -11.14
N TYR A 127 -7.99 -11.22 -10.98
CA TYR A 127 -7.40 -9.90 -10.77
C TYR A 127 -6.79 -9.30 -12.05
N CYS A 128 -6.67 -7.98 -12.09
CA CYS A 128 -5.91 -7.26 -13.11
C CYS A 128 -4.63 -6.67 -12.50
N LEU A 129 -3.50 -7.36 -12.68
CA LEU A 129 -2.22 -7.11 -12.01
C LEU A 129 -1.18 -6.52 -12.98
N GLY A 130 -0.18 -5.82 -12.43
CA GLY A 130 0.95 -5.32 -13.20
C GLY A 130 1.97 -6.43 -13.45
N ASP A 131 2.21 -6.78 -14.71
CA ASP A 131 3.14 -7.84 -15.10
C ASP A 131 4.58 -7.33 -15.24
N ARG A 132 4.76 -6.30 -16.06
CA ARG A 132 6.08 -5.71 -16.34
C ARG A 132 6.04 -4.19 -16.44
N PRO A 133 7.04 -3.47 -15.95
CA PRO A 133 7.12 -2.03 -16.10
C PRO A 133 7.29 -1.65 -17.57
N THR A 134 6.71 -0.51 -17.97
CA THR A 134 6.85 0.04 -19.34
C THR A 134 8.27 0.51 -19.64
N TYR A 135 9.07 0.80 -18.61
CA TYR A 135 10.48 1.14 -18.73
C TYR A 135 11.34 -0.13 -18.59
N LYS A 136 12.41 -0.23 -19.38
CA LYS A 136 13.36 -1.36 -19.32
C LYS A 136 14.22 -1.26 -18.06
N CYS A 137 13.82 -1.94 -16.99
CA CYS A 137 14.53 -1.92 -15.70
C CYS A 137 14.93 -3.29 -15.15
N TYR A 138 14.98 -4.36 -15.96
CA TYR A 138 15.39 -5.69 -15.46
C TYR A 138 16.67 -5.68 -14.61
N ARG A 139 17.78 -5.16 -15.16
CA ARG A 139 19.05 -5.03 -14.44
C ARG A 139 18.98 -4.04 -13.27
N SER A 140 18.16 -2.99 -13.39
CA SER A 140 17.98 -2.00 -12.33
C SER A 140 17.18 -2.57 -11.16
N CYS A 141 16.19 -3.43 -11.41
CA CYS A 141 15.42 -4.14 -10.39
C CYS A 141 16.33 -5.10 -9.61
N TYR A 142 17.19 -5.85 -10.31
CA TYR A 142 18.18 -6.72 -9.67
C TYR A 142 19.14 -5.93 -8.76
N ARG A 143 19.74 -4.85 -9.28
CA ARG A 143 20.61 -3.97 -8.49
C ARG A 143 19.87 -3.31 -7.32
N ALA A 144 18.59 -3.01 -7.50
CA ALA A 144 17.77 -2.45 -6.43
C ALA A 144 17.51 -3.47 -5.32
N MET A 145 17.30 -4.73 -5.68
CA MET A 145 17.15 -5.83 -4.74
C MET A 145 18.44 -6.10 -3.95
N SER A 146 19.60 -6.03 -4.60
CA SER A 146 20.89 -6.32 -3.95
C SER A 146 21.41 -5.17 -3.08
N SER A 147 21.25 -3.92 -3.51
CA SER A 147 21.97 -2.78 -2.92
C SER A 147 21.10 -1.56 -2.59
N HIS A 148 19.84 -1.55 -3.03
CA HIS A 148 18.90 -0.48 -2.76
C HIS A 148 17.61 -1.01 -2.11
N CYS A 149 16.47 -0.51 -2.56
CA CYS A 149 15.16 -0.92 -2.11
C CYS A 149 14.23 -1.14 -3.31
N LEU A 150 13.32 -2.10 -3.17
CA LEU A 150 12.27 -2.42 -4.11
C LEU A 150 10.98 -2.71 -3.35
N LEU A 151 9.85 -2.22 -3.85
CA LEU A 151 8.53 -2.43 -3.27
C LEU A 151 7.66 -3.23 -4.24
N GLN A 152 6.94 -4.22 -3.72
CA GLN A 152 5.95 -5.01 -4.44
C GLN A 152 4.59 -4.90 -3.76
N ASP A 153 3.53 -4.86 -4.57
CA ASP A 153 2.15 -4.96 -4.10
C ASP A 153 1.70 -6.42 -4.16
N LEU A 154 1.42 -7.01 -3.00
CA LEU A 154 0.97 -8.39 -2.81
C LEU A 154 -0.44 -8.44 -2.21
N SER A 155 -1.23 -7.38 -2.37
CA SER A 155 -2.56 -7.27 -1.78
C SER A 155 -3.58 -8.23 -2.38
N TYR A 156 -3.21 -8.97 -3.44
CA TYR A 156 -4.04 -10.05 -3.98
C TYR A 156 -3.99 -11.33 -3.12
N TYR A 157 -3.06 -11.47 -2.17
CA TYR A 157 -3.09 -12.59 -1.24
C TYR A 157 -4.36 -12.52 -0.38
N CYS A 158 -5.01 -13.65 -0.22
CA CYS A 158 -6.25 -13.78 0.53
C CYS A 158 -5.94 -14.08 1.99
N CYS A 159 -6.51 -13.31 2.90
CA CYS A 159 -6.44 -13.57 4.34
C CYS A 159 -7.71 -14.29 4.76
N ILE A 160 -7.57 -15.46 5.37
CA ILE A 160 -8.65 -16.19 6.05
C ILE A 160 -8.35 -16.12 7.54
N GLU A 161 -9.31 -15.64 8.30
CA GLU A 161 -9.22 -15.56 9.75
C GLU A 161 -10.03 -16.70 10.38
N LEU A 162 -9.42 -17.39 11.35
CA LEU A 162 -10.07 -18.39 12.19
C LEU A 162 -10.11 -17.86 13.63
N LYS A 163 -11.29 -17.86 14.24
CA LYS A 163 -11.49 -17.54 15.67
C LYS A 163 -12.10 -18.75 16.37
N GLY A 164 -11.59 -19.12 17.54
CA GLY A 164 -12.12 -20.26 18.29
C GLY A 164 -11.23 -20.64 19.47
N GLU A 165 -11.61 -21.66 20.22
CA GLU A 165 -10.77 -22.22 21.28
C GLU A 165 -9.49 -22.82 20.68
N GLU A 166 -8.36 -22.66 21.38
CA GLU A 166 -7.04 -23.08 20.87
C GLU A 166 -6.97 -24.59 20.58
N ASP A 167 -7.48 -25.41 21.50
CA ASP A 167 -7.43 -26.87 21.39
C ASP A 167 -8.26 -27.38 20.21
N GLU A 168 -9.46 -26.83 20.00
CA GLU A 168 -10.34 -27.16 18.88
C GLU A 168 -9.74 -26.74 17.53
N LEU A 169 -9.14 -25.54 17.46
CA LEU A 169 -8.44 -25.07 16.27
C LEU A 169 -7.27 -25.98 15.91
N LEU A 170 -6.47 -26.40 16.90
CA LEU A 170 -5.33 -27.28 16.68
C LEU A 170 -5.77 -28.69 16.31
N ALA A 171 -6.80 -29.24 16.94
CA ALA A 171 -7.36 -30.54 16.60
C ALA A 171 -7.85 -30.58 15.15
N ALA A 172 -8.57 -29.54 14.71
CA ALA A 172 -9.03 -29.39 13.34
C ALA A 172 -7.84 -29.27 12.36
N LEU A 173 -6.95 -28.30 12.57
CA LEU A 173 -5.83 -28.01 11.65
C LEU A 173 -4.75 -29.10 11.60
N SER A 174 -4.65 -29.93 12.64
CA SER A 174 -3.74 -31.09 12.67
C SER A 174 -4.07 -32.13 11.60
N GLN A 175 -5.34 -32.22 11.16
CA GLN A 175 -5.75 -33.15 10.11
C GLN A 175 -5.21 -32.76 8.73
N MET A 176 -4.91 -31.48 8.54
CA MET A 176 -4.45 -30.91 7.26
C MET A 176 -2.92 -30.73 7.19
N THR A 177 -2.21 -31.02 8.28
CA THR A 177 -0.76 -30.83 8.37
C THR A 177 -0.05 -32.05 8.94
N SER A 178 1.18 -32.28 8.52
CA SER A 178 2.00 -33.38 9.02
C SER A 178 3.30 -32.84 9.61
N LYS A 179 3.77 -33.46 10.70
CA LYS A 179 5.05 -33.12 11.34
C LYS A 179 6.25 -33.49 10.47
N GLU A 180 6.09 -34.48 9.59
CA GLU A 180 7.14 -34.95 8.69
C GLU A 180 7.44 -33.98 7.54
N ALA A 181 6.42 -33.26 7.04
CA ALA A 181 6.59 -32.33 5.91
C ALA A 181 7.24 -30.99 6.30
N GLY A 182 7.23 -30.63 7.58
CA GLY A 182 7.77 -29.36 8.07
C GLY A 182 7.00 -28.81 9.28
N PRO A 183 7.07 -27.47 9.51
CA PRO A 183 6.43 -26.87 10.66
C PRO A 183 4.89 -26.93 10.54
N THR A 184 4.23 -27.34 11.61
CA THR A 184 2.77 -27.40 11.73
C THR A 184 2.20 -26.12 12.38
N PHE A 185 0.87 -25.97 12.36
CA PHE A 185 0.18 -24.90 13.10
C PHE A 185 0.49 -24.89 14.60
N ALA A 186 0.68 -26.09 15.19
CA ALA A 186 1.01 -26.30 16.60
C ALA A 186 2.50 -26.09 16.95
N ALA A 187 3.34 -25.67 16.01
CA ALA A 187 4.76 -25.45 16.32
C ALA A 187 4.90 -24.29 17.33
N ALA A 188 5.69 -24.48 18.40
CA ALA A 188 5.85 -23.48 19.47
C ALA A 188 6.25 -22.08 18.95
N LEU A 189 7.12 -22.04 17.94
CA LEU A 189 7.52 -20.79 17.28
C LEU A 189 6.34 -20.04 16.64
N CYS A 190 5.39 -20.77 16.06
CA CYS A 190 4.18 -20.21 15.44
C CYS A 190 3.16 -19.86 16.52
N LEU A 191 2.93 -20.76 17.48
CA LEU A 191 1.99 -20.58 18.58
C LEU A 191 2.30 -19.37 19.45
N SER A 192 3.55 -18.94 19.60
CA SER A 192 3.84 -17.71 20.37
C SER A 192 3.32 -16.42 19.70
N GLY A 193 2.96 -16.45 18.41
CA GLY A 193 2.63 -15.24 17.63
C GLY A 193 3.83 -14.35 17.31
N ARG A 194 5.05 -14.71 17.74
CA ARG A 194 6.27 -13.93 17.48
C ARG A 194 6.74 -14.00 16.04
N ARG A 195 6.38 -15.08 15.33
CA ARG A 195 6.87 -15.35 13.97
C ARG A 195 5.77 -15.79 13.03
N GLN A 196 5.79 -15.23 11.82
CA GLN A 196 5.08 -15.77 10.67
C GLN A 196 5.83 -17.00 10.14
N VAL A 197 5.09 -18.09 9.90
CA VAL A 197 5.66 -19.36 9.42
C VAL A 197 4.98 -19.77 8.10
N SER A 198 5.75 -20.37 7.20
CA SER A 198 5.20 -21.00 5.99
C SER A 198 4.90 -22.46 6.28
N VAL A 199 3.64 -22.86 6.10
CA VAL A 199 3.13 -24.22 6.37
C VAL A 199 2.60 -24.81 5.07
N THR A 200 2.91 -26.06 4.79
CA THR A 200 2.34 -26.79 3.64
C THR A 200 1.08 -27.51 4.07
N ILE A 201 -0.03 -27.23 3.40
CA ILE A 201 -1.34 -27.81 3.70
C ILE A 201 -1.64 -28.96 2.74
N TYR A 202 -2.25 -30.01 3.27
CA TYR A 202 -2.81 -31.16 2.56
C TYR A 202 -4.32 -31.21 2.78
N ARG A 203 -5.02 -31.97 1.94
CA ARG A 203 -6.41 -32.34 2.25
C ARG A 203 -6.48 -33.15 3.53
N ALA A 204 -7.58 -33.02 4.26
CA ALA A 204 -7.73 -33.60 5.58
C ALA A 204 -7.45 -35.12 5.57
N GLY A 205 -6.47 -35.57 6.35
CA GLY A 205 -6.11 -36.98 6.50
C GLY A 205 -5.45 -37.64 5.29
N GLN A 206 -5.10 -36.88 4.24
CA GLN A 206 -4.59 -37.43 2.96
C GLN A 206 -3.10 -37.16 2.71
N TYR A 207 -2.32 -36.95 3.78
CA TYR A 207 -0.87 -36.90 3.68
C TYR A 207 -0.30 -38.29 3.33
N PRO A 208 0.63 -38.43 2.36
CA PRO A 208 1.31 -37.41 1.57
C PRO A 208 0.71 -37.13 0.17
N CYS A 209 -0.36 -37.80 -0.23
CA CYS A 209 -0.78 -37.91 -1.64
C CYS A 209 -1.50 -36.68 -2.22
N GLN A 210 -2.14 -35.83 -1.41
CA GLN A 210 -2.91 -34.67 -1.90
C GLN A 210 -2.50 -33.35 -1.24
N PRO A 211 -1.38 -32.73 -1.66
CA PRO A 211 -0.98 -31.40 -1.21
C PRO A 211 -1.84 -30.32 -1.87
N LEU A 212 -2.38 -29.39 -1.09
CA LEU A 212 -3.02 -28.18 -1.58
C LEU A 212 -1.96 -27.13 -1.94
N GLY A 213 -1.00 -26.89 -1.03
CA GLY A 213 0.11 -25.97 -1.26
C GLY A 213 0.57 -25.22 -0.01
N PRO A 214 1.55 -24.32 -0.16
CA PRO A 214 2.08 -23.53 0.95
C PRO A 214 1.19 -22.34 1.28
N VAL A 215 0.94 -22.13 2.57
CA VAL A 215 0.31 -20.93 3.12
C VAL A 215 1.25 -20.27 4.14
N THR A 216 1.08 -18.96 4.36
CA THR A 216 1.78 -18.30 5.48
C THR A 216 0.81 -18.04 6.62
N VAL A 217 1.17 -18.49 7.80
CA VAL A 217 0.32 -18.52 8.99
C VAL A 217 0.87 -17.55 10.03
N LEU A 218 -0.03 -16.85 10.71
CA LEU A 218 0.30 -15.99 11.84
C LEU A 218 -0.75 -16.13 12.94
N TRP A 219 -0.32 -16.50 14.14
CA TRP A 219 -1.17 -16.49 15.33
C TRP A 219 -1.19 -15.12 15.98
N ARG A 220 -2.34 -14.72 16.50
CA ARG A 220 -2.43 -13.59 17.42
C ARG A 220 -1.73 -13.99 18.75
N PRO A 221 -0.84 -13.14 19.30
CA PRO A 221 -0.29 -13.32 20.64
C PRO A 221 -1.42 -13.46 21.66
N LYS A 222 -1.24 -14.33 22.67
CA LYS A 222 -2.31 -14.66 23.62
C LYS A 222 -2.62 -13.46 24.51
N PRO A 223 -3.81 -12.85 24.41
CA PRO A 223 -4.20 -11.83 25.38
C PRO A 223 -4.46 -12.49 26.74
N PRO A 224 -4.14 -11.83 27.87
CA PRO A 224 -4.42 -12.37 29.18
C PRO A 224 -5.94 -12.48 29.39
N GLY A 225 -6.42 -13.65 29.82
CA GLY A 225 -7.81 -13.86 30.27
C GLY A 225 -8.83 -14.27 29.20
N ILE A 226 -8.50 -14.26 27.90
CA ILE A 226 -9.41 -14.72 26.84
C ILE A 226 -9.03 -16.14 26.42
N ARG A 227 -10.03 -17.04 26.38
CA ARG A 227 -9.86 -18.44 25.93
C ARG A 227 -9.83 -18.57 24.41
N GLY A 228 -10.64 -17.74 23.72
CA GLY A 228 -10.65 -17.64 22.27
C GLY A 228 -9.36 -17.08 21.68
N ARG A 229 -8.90 -17.71 20.60
CA ARG A 229 -7.69 -17.37 19.87
C ARG A 229 -8.00 -17.02 18.42
N GLN A 230 -7.16 -16.19 17.83
CA GLN A 230 -7.29 -15.76 16.43
C GLN A 230 -6.06 -16.19 15.61
N LEU A 231 -6.31 -16.64 14.39
CA LEU A 231 -5.29 -17.12 13.46
C LEU A 231 -5.55 -16.53 12.07
N TRP A 232 -4.52 -15.98 11.44
CA TRP A 232 -4.56 -15.56 10.04
C TRP A 232 -3.81 -16.55 9.15
N ILE A 233 -4.49 -17.00 8.09
CA ILE A 233 -3.94 -17.83 7.03
C ILE A 233 -3.92 -17.02 5.75
N TRP A 234 -2.72 -16.75 5.25
CA TRP A 234 -2.54 -16.09 3.96
C TRP A 234 -2.32 -17.12 2.86
N ALA A 235 -3.22 -17.14 1.89
CA ALA A 235 -3.20 -18.04 0.76
C ALA A 235 -3.21 -17.29 -0.57
N HIS A 236 -2.69 -17.93 -1.62
CA HIS A 236 -2.84 -17.44 -2.98
C HIS A 236 -4.31 -17.53 -3.45
N PRO A 237 -4.84 -16.63 -4.30
CA PRO A 237 -6.23 -16.68 -4.75
C PRO A 237 -6.71 -18.00 -5.35
N THR A 238 -5.84 -18.71 -6.07
CA THR A 238 -6.19 -20.04 -6.61
C THR A 238 -6.31 -21.07 -5.49
N LEU A 239 -5.38 -21.02 -4.53
CA LEU A 239 -5.37 -21.92 -3.38
C LEU A 239 -6.57 -21.68 -2.46
N LYS A 240 -7.02 -20.41 -2.33
CA LYS A 240 -8.21 -20.05 -1.56
C LYS A 240 -9.45 -20.83 -2.01
N GLN A 241 -9.62 -21.05 -3.32
CA GLN A 241 -10.80 -21.73 -3.87
C GLN A 241 -10.93 -23.16 -3.35
N ASP A 242 -9.80 -23.85 -3.16
CA ASP A 242 -9.75 -25.22 -2.64
C ASP A 242 -9.65 -25.24 -1.11
N LEU A 243 -8.92 -24.28 -0.52
CA LEU A 243 -8.65 -24.21 0.92
C LEU A 243 -9.90 -23.85 1.73
N LEU A 244 -10.75 -22.95 1.25
CA LEU A 244 -11.92 -22.49 2.00
C LEU A 244 -12.95 -23.62 2.23
N PRO A 245 -13.34 -24.42 1.22
CA PRO A 245 -14.20 -25.59 1.44
C PRO A 245 -13.59 -26.65 2.36
N GLU A 246 -12.28 -26.88 2.25
CA GLU A 246 -11.57 -27.82 3.12
C GLU A 246 -11.58 -27.35 4.59
N LEU A 247 -11.33 -26.05 4.83
CA LEU A 247 -11.44 -25.47 6.18
C LEU A 247 -12.88 -25.54 6.71
N GLN A 248 -13.89 -25.29 5.88
CA GLN A 248 -15.30 -25.42 6.27
C GLN A 248 -15.64 -26.86 6.68
N SER A 249 -15.15 -27.86 5.92
CA SER A 249 -15.34 -29.27 6.23
C SER A 249 -14.65 -29.69 7.53
N VAL A 250 -13.39 -29.29 7.69
CA VAL A 250 -12.56 -29.66 8.85
C VAL A 250 -13.04 -28.98 10.14
N CYS A 251 -13.40 -27.69 10.08
CA CYS A 251 -13.91 -26.96 11.23
C CYS A 251 -15.41 -27.16 11.48
N ARG A 252 -16.12 -27.87 10.58
CA ARG A 252 -17.59 -28.07 10.59
C ARG A 252 -18.36 -26.74 10.61
N CYS A 253 -17.89 -25.75 9.87
CA CYS A 253 -18.47 -24.40 9.80
C CYS A 253 -19.35 -24.26 8.54
N TRP A 254 -20.66 -24.47 8.68
CA TRP A 254 -21.62 -24.38 7.58
C TRP A 254 -22.65 -23.27 7.75
N GLU A 255 -22.80 -22.74 8.97
CA GLU A 255 -23.76 -21.68 9.27
C GLU A 255 -23.22 -20.35 8.78
N ALA A 256 -23.76 -19.87 7.66
CA ALA A 256 -23.42 -18.56 7.16
C ALA A 256 -24.05 -17.47 8.04
N VAL A 257 -23.23 -16.59 8.56
CA VAL A 257 -23.70 -15.38 9.23
C VAL A 257 -23.83 -14.30 8.16
N PRO A 258 -25.04 -13.78 7.89
CA PRO A 258 -25.17 -12.64 7.00
C PRO A 258 -24.41 -11.45 7.59
N PRO A 259 -23.70 -10.65 6.78
CA PRO A 259 -23.05 -9.45 7.27
C PRO A 259 -24.09 -8.55 7.94
N SER A 260 -23.76 -7.97 9.09
CA SER A 260 -24.61 -6.99 9.77
C SER A 260 -24.82 -5.81 8.82
N ILE A 261 -26.03 -5.70 8.27
CA ILE A 261 -26.45 -4.53 7.52
C ILE A 261 -26.84 -3.49 8.56
N ASP A 262 -26.02 -2.45 8.75
CA ASP A 262 -26.49 -1.23 9.40
C ASP A 262 -27.65 -0.66 8.57
N PRO A 263 -28.82 -0.38 9.17
CA PRO A 263 -30.01 0.02 8.43
C PRO A 263 -29.93 1.51 8.05
N GLU A 264 -29.11 1.86 7.06
CA GLU A 264 -29.26 3.11 6.32
C GLU A 264 -29.00 2.87 4.84
N VAL A 265 -30.00 2.35 4.13
CA VAL A 265 -30.65 2.96 2.96
C VAL A 265 -31.90 2.11 2.70
N LEU A 266 -32.97 2.35 3.46
CA LEU A 266 -34.30 1.93 3.02
C LEU A 266 -34.80 2.96 2.01
N CYS A 267 -35.03 2.43 0.81
CA CYS A 267 -35.83 2.97 -0.27
C CYS A 267 -37.01 3.79 0.26
N GLY A 268 -37.23 4.96 -0.34
CA GLY A 268 -38.36 5.83 -0.02
C GLY A 268 -39.67 5.05 -0.05
N LYS A 269 -40.48 5.23 1.00
CA LYS A 269 -41.83 4.71 1.13
C LYS A 269 -42.63 5.01 -0.15
N GLU A 270 -42.95 3.99 -0.93
CA GLU A 270 -44.09 4.04 -1.83
C GLU A 270 -45.36 4.00 -0.97
N LYS A 271 -46.06 5.13 -0.88
CA LYS A 271 -47.46 5.16 -0.47
C LYS A 271 -48.32 5.02 -1.73
N SER A 272 -49.22 4.06 -1.69
CA SER A 272 -50.18 3.69 -2.73
C SER A 272 -51.33 4.69 -2.90
N ALA A 273 -51.75 4.82 -4.17
CA ALA A 273 -53.07 5.17 -4.73
C ALA A 273 -53.49 6.67 -4.85
N PRO A 274 -54.42 7.02 -5.78
CA PRO A 274 -54.94 6.33 -6.97
C PRO A 274 -54.75 7.12 -8.30
N HIS A 275 -54.99 6.43 -9.42
CA HIS A 275 -55.06 6.99 -10.79
C HIS A 275 -56.05 8.14 -10.94
N PRO A 276 -55.75 9.09 -11.87
CA PRO A 276 -56.78 9.57 -12.78
C PRO A 276 -56.37 9.41 -14.27
N GLU A 277 -57.40 9.35 -15.10
CA GLU A 277 -57.47 9.10 -16.53
C GLU A 277 -56.73 10.13 -17.44
N PRO A 278 -56.56 9.82 -18.74
CA PRO A 278 -55.66 10.54 -19.62
C PRO A 278 -56.37 11.69 -20.35
N GLU A 279 -55.83 12.90 -20.26
CA GLU A 279 -56.21 14.00 -21.16
C GLU A 279 -55.01 14.56 -21.93
N ASN A 280 -55.28 14.77 -23.21
CA ASN A 280 -54.41 15.10 -24.33
C ASN A 280 -53.55 16.36 -24.14
N ILE A 281 -52.23 16.26 -24.37
CA ILE A 281 -51.44 17.38 -24.93
C ILE A 281 -50.38 16.86 -25.93
N LEU A 282 -50.75 16.97 -27.20
CA LEU A 282 -50.00 17.36 -28.40
C LEU A 282 -48.49 17.08 -28.51
N GLU A 283 -48.19 16.41 -29.62
CA GLU A 283 -46.90 16.12 -30.22
C GLU A 283 -45.96 17.35 -30.33
N ALA A 284 -44.76 17.24 -29.75
CA ALA A 284 -43.62 18.07 -30.13
C ALA A 284 -42.46 17.19 -30.62
N LYS A 285 -42.29 17.15 -31.95
CA LYS A 285 -41.20 16.46 -32.67
C LYS A 285 -39.82 16.84 -32.12
N LEU A 286 -39.09 15.88 -31.55
CA LEU A 286 -37.68 16.02 -31.17
C LEU A 286 -36.77 15.91 -32.42
N LYS A 287 -36.12 17.02 -32.79
CA LYS A 287 -35.02 17.04 -33.79
C LYS A 287 -33.78 16.32 -33.22
N PRO A 288 -33.08 15.47 -34.00
CA PRO A 288 -31.83 14.86 -33.57
C PRO A 288 -30.67 15.86 -33.73
N GLY A 289 -30.16 16.41 -32.63
CA GLY A 289 -29.00 17.32 -32.72
C GLY A 289 -28.65 18.18 -31.51
N ALA A 290 -29.30 18.02 -30.35
CA ALA A 290 -28.99 18.83 -29.17
C ALA A 290 -27.86 18.22 -28.33
N LYS A 291 -26.76 18.96 -28.20
CA LYS A 291 -25.64 18.67 -27.30
C LYS A 291 -26.16 18.56 -25.85
N ARG A 292 -26.10 17.35 -25.27
CA ARG A 292 -26.30 17.15 -23.82
C ARG A 292 -25.17 17.84 -23.05
N LYS A 293 -25.40 19.06 -22.60
CA LYS A 293 -24.69 19.66 -21.48
C LYS A 293 -25.62 19.53 -20.27
N ARG A 294 -25.60 18.38 -19.59
CA ARG A 294 -26.19 18.29 -18.25
C ARG A 294 -25.24 19.01 -17.31
N SER A 295 -25.65 20.18 -16.84
CA SER A 295 -25.15 20.78 -15.61
C SER A 295 -25.76 19.99 -14.44
N SER A 296 -25.00 19.09 -13.84
CA SER A 296 -25.33 18.57 -12.52
C SER A 296 -24.73 19.52 -11.49
N VAL A 297 -25.54 20.47 -11.02
CA VAL A 297 -25.39 21.04 -9.69
C VAL A 297 -26.20 20.13 -8.79
N ASP A 298 -25.59 19.02 -8.39
CA ASP A 298 -26.04 18.24 -7.24
C ASP A 298 -24.82 18.12 -6.34
N ALA A 299 -24.86 18.89 -5.26
CA ALA A 299 -23.93 18.79 -4.15
C ALA A 299 -24.34 17.60 -3.28
N SER A 300 -24.13 16.39 -3.78
CA SER A 300 -23.76 15.28 -2.93
C SER A 300 -22.38 14.85 -3.39
N GLU A 301 -21.40 14.96 -2.48
CA GLU A 301 -20.06 14.48 -2.79
C GLU A 301 -20.17 13.01 -3.23
N PRO A 302 -19.66 12.64 -4.42
CA PRO A 302 -19.66 11.24 -4.81
C PRO A 302 -18.89 10.48 -3.75
N PRO A 303 -19.40 9.34 -3.25
CA PRO A 303 -18.79 8.64 -2.14
C PRO A 303 -17.30 8.45 -2.44
N VAL A 304 -16.46 8.97 -1.54
CA VAL A 304 -15.03 8.71 -1.49
C VAL A 304 -14.86 7.22 -1.73
N LYS A 305 -13.95 6.81 -2.62
CA LYS A 305 -13.75 5.41 -3.01
C LYS A 305 -13.76 4.48 -1.78
N LYS A 306 -14.93 3.95 -1.42
CA LYS A 306 -15.11 2.83 -0.50
C LYS A 306 -14.96 1.58 -1.36
N ILE A 307 -13.73 1.21 -1.66
CA ILE A 307 -13.48 -0.11 -2.27
C ILE A 307 -12.41 -0.79 -1.45
N LEU A 308 -12.81 -1.11 -0.23
CA LEU A 308 -12.33 -2.26 0.51
C LEU A 308 -13.42 -3.33 0.38
N GLY A 309 -13.07 -4.55 -0.05
CA GLY A 309 -13.95 -5.74 -0.10
C GLY A 309 -15.23 -5.70 -0.97
N ASP A 310 -16.16 -4.80 -0.65
CA ASP A 310 -17.59 -4.97 -0.94
C ASP A 310 -18.03 -4.43 -2.30
N GLY A 311 -17.28 -3.51 -2.90
CA GLY A 311 -17.59 -3.02 -4.25
C GLY A 311 -17.42 -4.09 -5.36
N THR A 312 -16.73 -5.19 -5.05
CA THR A 312 -16.47 -6.31 -5.97
C THR A 312 -17.21 -7.60 -5.61
N ARG A 313 -17.68 -7.75 -4.37
CA ARG A 313 -18.48 -8.90 -3.95
C ARG A 313 -19.93 -8.68 -4.40
N LEU A 314 -20.62 -9.76 -4.75
CA LEU A 314 -22.05 -9.65 -5.00
C LEU A 314 -22.75 -9.38 -3.66
N PRO A 315 -23.75 -8.48 -3.62
CA PRO A 315 -24.56 -8.28 -2.42
C PRO A 315 -25.09 -9.63 -1.92
N GLY A 316 -24.83 -9.99 -0.66
CA GLY A 316 -25.22 -11.28 -0.09
C GLY A 316 -24.19 -12.41 -0.21
N THR A 317 -22.96 -12.15 -0.68
CA THR A 317 -21.87 -13.14 -0.57
C THR A 317 -21.55 -13.35 0.91
N THR A 318 -21.62 -14.58 1.39
CA THR A 318 -21.34 -14.93 2.78
C THR A 318 -19.84 -14.84 3.04
N VAL A 319 -19.47 -14.11 4.09
CA VAL A 319 -18.07 -13.80 4.44
C VAL A 319 -17.66 -14.52 5.73
N THR A 320 -18.63 -14.78 6.59
CA THR A 320 -18.42 -15.38 7.90
C THR A 320 -19.23 -16.67 8.02
N TRP A 321 -18.56 -17.74 8.44
CA TRP A 321 -19.17 -19.02 8.76
C TRP A 321 -18.90 -19.37 10.21
N LYS A 322 -19.90 -19.89 10.91
CA LYS A 322 -19.78 -20.34 12.30
C LYS A 322 -20.05 -21.84 12.38
N SER A 323 -19.46 -22.48 13.38
CA SER A 323 -19.83 -23.83 13.80
C SER A 323 -20.45 -23.78 15.19
N SER A 324 -21.70 -24.25 15.31
CA SER A 324 -22.34 -24.46 16.61
C SER A 324 -21.66 -25.57 17.44
N SER A 325 -20.94 -26.50 16.79
CA SER A 325 -20.36 -27.68 17.45
C SER A 325 -18.98 -27.41 18.06
N THR A 326 -18.09 -26.75 17.33
CA THR A 326 -16.71 -26.47 17.75
C THR A 326 -16.52 -25.03 18.24
N GLY A 327 -17.52 -24.17 18.04
CA GLY A 327 -17.42 -22.73 18.32
C GLY A 327 -16.47 -21.97 17.39
N ILE A 328 -15.95 -22.62 16.33
CA ILE A 328 -15.02 -22.01 15.39
C ILE A 328 -15.77 -21.09 14.42
N VAL A 329 -15.21 -19.90 14.20
CA VAL A 329 -15.67 -18.89 13.25
C VAL A 329 -14.61 -18.70 12.17
N ILE A 330 -15.02 -18.81 10.91
CA ILE A 330 -14.19 -18.56 9.73
C ILE A 330 -14.63 -17.23 9.11
N ASN A 331 -13.70 -16.28 8.97
CA ASN A 331 -13.91 -15.01 8.30
C ASN A 331 -13.04 -14.90 7.04
N ASP A 332 -13.64 -14.60 5.90
CA ASP A 332 -12.95 -14.32 4.64
C ASP A 332 -12.61 -12.83 4.49
N LEU A 333 -11.43 -12.44 4.95
CA LEU A 333 -10.95 -11.06 4.91
C LEU A 333 -10.31 -10.69 3.56
N THR A 334 -10.72 -11.33 2.46
CA THR A 334 -10.18 -11.00 1.13
C THR A 334 -10.41 -9.55 0.75
N MET A 335 -9.32 -8.86 0.36
CA MET A 335 -9.32 -7.44 -0.02
C MET A 335 -9.65 -6.48 1.12
N GLU A 336 -9.62 -6.92 2.39
CA GLU A 336 -9.72 -6.05 3.57
C GLU A 336 -8.36 -5.59 4.09
N ILE A 337 -7.34 -6.44 3.97
CA ILE A 337 -5.99 -6.12 4.44
C ILE A 337 -5.05 -6.02 3.24
N VAL A 338 -4.33 -4.90 3.18
CA VAL A 338 -3.37 -4.60 2.12
C VAL A 338 -1.99 -5.10 2.54
N ARG A 339 -1.28 -5.77 1.62
CA ARG A 339 0.03 -6.37 1.91
C ARG A 339 1.07 -5.88 0.92
N TYR A 340 2.10 -5.21 1.44
CA TYR A 340 3.25 -4.78 0.65
C TYR A 340 4.50 -5.54 1.05
N ARG A 341 5.36 -5.86 0.08
CA ARG A 341 6.67 -6.47 0.33
C ARG A 341 7.76 -5.48 -0.05
N LEU A 342 8.56 -5.09 0.93
CA LEU A 342 9.77 -4.31 0.75
C LEU A 342 10.97 -5.25 0.71
N ILE A 343 11.85 -5.09 -0.27
CA ILE A 343 13.01 -5.96 -0.53
C ILE A 343 14.26 -5.10 -0.71
N GLY A 344 15.36 -5.53 -0.10
CA GLY A 344 16.70 -4.97 -0.27
C GLY A 344 17.24 -4.27 0.99
N PRO A 345 18.56 -4.09 1.11
CA PRO A 345 19.17 -3.60 2.35
C PRO A 345 18.73 -2.17 2.72
N GLN A 346 18.54 -1.29 1.74
CA GLN A 346 18.08 0.09 2.02
C GLN A 346 16.57 0.17 2.27
N SER A 347 15.82 -0.91 2.09
CA SER A 347 14.37 -0.85 2.32
C SER A 347 14.03 -0.69 3.80
N HIS A 348 14.86 -1.24 4.68
CA HIS A 348 14.76 -1.07 6.12
C HIS A 348 14.90 0.39 6.53
N SER A 349 15.98 1.05 6.11
CA SER A 349 16.21 2.47 6.41
C SER A 349 15.09 3.37 5.85
N VAL A 350 14.57 3.05 4.66
CA VAL A 350 13.43 3.78 4.08
C VAL A 350 12.17 3.58 4.93
N LEU A 351 11.93 2.38 5.44
CA LEU A 351 10.76 2.09 6.28
C LEU A 351 10.84 2.80 7.63
N THR A 352 12.00 2.77 8.29
CA THR A 352 12.22 3.41 9.61
C THR A 352 12.22 4.93 9.54
N GLU A 353 12.50 5.51 8.38
CA GLU A 353 12.45 6.97 8.17
C GLU A 353 11.08 7.44 7.66
N ALA A 354 10.35 6.60 6.93
CA ALA A 354 9.03 6.94 6.42
C ALA A 354 7.92 6.74 7.45
N LEU A 355 8.07 5.78 8.36
CA LEU A 355 7.11 5.50 9.42
C LEU A 355 7.59 6.15 10.72
N GLU A 356 6.69 6.87 11.37
CA GLU A 356 6.90 7.44 12.70
C GLU A 356 5.86 6.82 13.64
N ALA A 357 6.31 6.34 14.80
CA ALA A 357 5.41 5.79 15.82
C ALA A 357 4.39 6.87 16.24
N ALA A 358 3.15 6.44 16.46
CA ALA A 358 2.07 7.37 16.78
C ALA A 358 2.36 8.16 18.06
N THR A 359 2.24 9.48 18.00
CA THR A 359 2.35 10.33 19.19
C THR A 359 1.15 10.12 20.11
N VAL A 360 1.41 10.07 21.42
CA VAL A 360 0.37 10.00 22.46
C VAL A 360 -0.51 11.26 22.40
N CYS A 361 -1.82 11.09 22.54
CA CYS A 361 -2.76 12.21 22.64
C CYS A 361 -2.48 13.01 23.93
N LYS A 362 -2.29 14.33 23.82
CA LYS A 362 -2.13 15.19 25.01
C LYS A 362 -3.48 15.38 25.69
N GLU A 363 -3.47 15.66 26.99
CA GLU A 363 -4.67 15.76 27.86
C GLU A 363 -5.77 16.69 27.31
N VAL A 364 -5.41 17.69 26.51
CA VAL A 364 -6.35 18.64 25.88
C VAL A 364 -7.38 17.92 24.98
N ASP A 365 -7.01 16.79 24.36
CA ASP A 365 -7.86 16.03 23.45
C ASP A 365 -8.80 15.04 24.16
N LYS A 366 -8.66 14.82 25.48
CA LYS A 366 -9.58 13.98 26.28
C LYS A 366 -10.94 14.66 26.55
N SER A 367 -11.01 15.99 26.39
CA SER A 367 -12.20 16.79 26.69
C SER A 367 -13.24 16.82 25.56
N LEU A 368 -12.83 16.63 24.31
CA LEU A 368 -13.74 16.31 23.21
C LEU A 368 -13.89 14.80 23.17
N GLY A 369 -15.06 14.29 23.57
CA GLY A 369 -15.44 12.87 23.42
C GLY A 369 -15.31 12.42 21.97
N SER A 370 -14.11 12.01 21.60
CA SER A 370 -13.75 11.74 20.21
C SER A 370 -14.17 10.32 19.87
N ALA A 371 -15.01 10.20 18.85
CA ALA A 371 -15.50 8.92 18.34
C ALA A 371 -14.41 8.08 17.63
N PHE A 372 -13.13 8.45 17.74
CA PHE A 372 -12.03 7.80 17.04
C PHE A 372 -11.41 6.70 17.90
N TRP A 373 -10.91 5.64 17.25
CA TRP A 373 -10.35 4.48 17.95
C TRP A 373 -9.11 4.82 18.80
N TRP A 374 -8.25 5.74 18.34
CA TRP A 374 -6.95 5.99 18.98
C TRP A 374 -7.04 6.70 20.34
N PRO A 375 -7.82 7.78 20.51
CA PRO A 375 -8.04 8.38 21.84
C PRO A 375 -8.63 7.41 22.87
N GLN A 376 -9.56 6.54 22.44
CA GLN A 376 -10.11 5.49 23.29
C GLN A 376 -9.01 4.49 23.69
N HIS A 377 -8.22 4.02 22.72
CA HIS A 377 -7.07 3.15 22.97
C HIS A 377 -6.00 3.79 23.86
N CYS A 378 -5.83 5.11 23.81
CA CYS A 378 -4.92 5.86 24.68
C CYS A 378 -5.43 6.06 26.11
N SER A 379 -6.72 5.83 26.34
CA SER A 379 -7.31 5.96 27.68
C SER A 379 -6.89 4.80 28.59
N ASP A 380 -6.57 3.66 28.01
CA ASP A 380 -6.08 2.49 28.72
C ASP A 380 -4.56 2.55 28.96
N GLU A 381 -4.14 2.56 30.22
CA GLU A 381 -2.72 2.65 30.60
C GLU A 381 -1.90 1.45 30.09
N SER A 382 -2.47 0.25 30.10
CA SER A 382 -1.79 -0.95 29.60
C SER A 382 -1.49 -0.88 28.10
N ASN A 383 -2.41 -0.33 27.31
CA ASN A 383 -2.24 -0.15 25.86
C ASN A 383 -1.17 0.91 25.57
N MET A 384 -1.07 1.94 26.41
CA MET A 384 -0.03 2.96 26.31
C MET A 384 1.35 2.44 26.68
N LEU A 385 1.47 1.64 27.74
CA LEU A 385 2.72 0.98 28.10
C LEU A 385 3.19 0.07 26.95
N LEU A 386 2.27 -0.71 26.37
CA LEU A 386 2.57 -1.57 25.24
C LEU A 386 3.03 -0.76 24.01
N HIS A 387 2.36 0.34 23.68
CA HIS A 387 2.73 1.20 22.57
C HIS A 387 4.12 1.83 22.75
N GLN A 388 4.45 2.24 23.98
CA GLN A 388 5.79 2.75 24.32
C GLN A 388 6.86 1.67 24.08
N GLN A 389 6.63 0.44 24.56
CA GLN A 389 7.55 -0.68 24.32
C GLN A 389 7.71 -0.98 22.81
N GLN A 390 6.62 -0.95 22.04
CA GLN A 390 6.66 -1.14 20.59
C GLN A 390 7.46 -0.03 19.89
N ALA A 391 7.26 1.23 20.31
CA ALA A 391 8.00 2.37 19.80
C ALA A 391 9.50 2.28 20.13
N ASP A 392 9.86 1.82 21.33
CA ASP A 392 11.25 1.62 21.76
C ASP A 392 11.95 0.53 20.95
N VAL A 393 11.27 -0.60 20.74
CA VAL A 393 11.76 -1.68 19.85
C VAL A 393 11.93 -1.14 18.43
N PHE A 394 10.96 -0.38 17.91
CA PHE A 394 11.08 0.24 16.58
C PHE A 394 12.22 1.24 16.49
N HIS A 395 12.51 1.97 17.56
CA HIS A 395 13.66 2.89 17.62
C HIS A 395 14.98 2.11 17.61
N THR A 396 15.06 1.00 18.34
CA THR A 396 16.23 0.10 18.33
C THR A 396 16.45 -0.48 16.93
N LEU A 397 15.36 -0.84 16.23
CA LEU A 397 15.42 -1.29 14.83
C LEU A 397 16.00 -0.24 13.89
N LYS A 398 15.82 1.07 14.14
CA LYS A 398 16.42 2.14 13.32
C LYS A 398 17.95 2.11 13.32
N GLY A 399 18.55 1.57 14.39
CA GLY A 399 20.00 1.38 14.52
C GLY A 399 20.55 0.17 13.75
N ILE A 400 19.71 -0.78 13.34
CA ILE A 400 20.15 -2.01 12.65
C ILE A 400 20.44 -1.70 11.18
N SER A 401 21.59 -2.17 10.70
CA SER A 401 22.07 -1.90 9.35
C SER A 401 21.39 -2.77 8.28
N SER A 402 21.05 -4.02 8.63
CA SER A 402 20.47 -5.02 7.73
C SER A 402 19.42 -5.86 8.45
N THR A 403 18.28 -6.11 7.80
CA THR A 403 17.23 -6.99 8.36
C THR A 403 17.65 -8.46 8.40
N THR A 404 18.74 -8.84 7.75
CA THR A 404 19.24 -10.22 7.73
C THR A 404 19.72 -10.68 9.10
N GLU A 405 20.10 -9.73 9.97
CA GLU A 405 20.51 -10.01 11.35
C GLU A 405 19.31 -10.44 12.22
N LEU A 406 18.09 -10.07 11.84
CA LEU A 406 16.90 -10.40 12.61
C LEU A 406 16.48 -11.85 12.36
N PRO A 407 15.94 -12.54 13.40
CA PRO A 407 15.39 -13.86 13.21
C PRO A 407 14.31 -13.89 12.11
N PRO A 408 14.25 -14.98 11.33
CA PRO A 408 13.31 -15.10 10.22
C PRO A 408 11.88 -15.11 10.71
N GLY A 409 10.98 -14.43 9.99
CA GLY A 409 9.55 -14.45 10.29
C GLY A 409 9.14 -13.49 11.41
N THR A 410 10.07 -12.78 12.06
CA THR A 410 9.78 -11.88 13.19
C THR A 410 8.66 -10.89 12.89
N VAL A 411 7.74 -10.74 13.83
CA VAL A 411 6.58 -9.86 13.74
C VAL A 411 6.71 -8.72 14.76
N LEU A 412 6.35 -7.51 14.35
CA LEU A 412 6.23 -6.35 15.23
C LEU A 412 4.90 -5.66 14.91
N GLY A 413 4.04 -5.52 15.93
CA GLY A 413 2.88 -4.64 15.86
C GLY A 413 3.31 -3.21 16.18
N LEU A 414 2.81 -2.25 15.41
CA LEU A 414 3.12 -0.85 15.63
C LEU A 414 1.94 0.01 15.18
N THR A 415 1.58 1.02 15.97
CA THR A 415 0.69 2.08 15.49
C THR A 415 1.53 3.24 15.00
N VAL A 416 1.31 3.65 13.76
CA VAL A 416 2.08 4.71 13.10
C VAL A 416 1.20 5.87 12.74
N ASP A 417 1.83 7.02 12.60
CA ASP A 417 1.21 8.16 11.98
C ASP A 417 1.12 7.97 10.48
N ASP A 418 0.05 8.51 9.88
CA ASP A 418 -0.14 8.48 8.46
C ASP A 418 1.12 9.05 7.78
N PRO A 419 1.88 8.22 7.04
CA PRO A 419 3.14 8.64 6.45
C PRO A 419 2.93 9.74 5.40
N ARG A 420 1.69 9.98 4.96
CA ARG A 420 1.36 11.11 4.10
C ARG A 420 1.50 12.44 4.83
N LEU A 421 1.48 12.52 6.16
CA LEU A 421 1.67 13.77 6.89
C LEU A 421 3.08 14.35 6.68
N THR A 422 4.08 13.47 6.55
CA THR A 422 5.46 13.83 6.24
C THR A 422 5.71 13.62 4.75
N LEU A 423 5.79 14.70 3.96
CA LEU A 423 6.13 14.61 2.53
C LEU A 423 7.37 15.45 2.22
N PRO A 424 8.55 14.82 2.04
CA PRO A 424 9.77 15.51 1.70
C PRO A 424 9.65 16.34 0.41
N THR A 425 10.23 17.54 0.41
CA THR A 425 10.23 18.44 -0.77
C THR A 425 11.03 17.87 -1.95
N LYS A 426 12.08 17.11 -1.65
CA LYS A 426 12.98 16.50 -2.62
C LYS A 426 12.95 14.98 -2.45
N LYS A 427 13.13 14.29 -3.56
CA LYS A 427 13.44 12.86 -3.53
C LYS A 427 14.82 12.69 -2.90
N MET A 428 14.88 12.08 -1.73
CA MET A 428 16.12 11.77 -1.05
C MET A 428 16.50 10.30 -1.25
N LYS A 429 17.79 10.01 -1.19
CA LYS A 429 18.29 8.67 -0.97
C LYS A 429 18.48 8.54 0.54
N VAL A 430 17.77 7.61 1.17
CA VAL A 430 17.96 7.33 2.58
C VAL A 430 19.29 6.58 2.73
N LEU A 431 20.11 7.03 3.66
CA LEU A 431 21.34 6.37 4.06
C LEU A 431 21.14 5.82 5.47
N PRO A 432 21.73 4.66 5.81
CA PRO A 432 21.70 4.16 7.18
C PRO A 432 22.34 5.21 8.10
N CYS A 433 21.72 5.44 9.25
CA CYS A 433 22.23 6.38 10.24
C CYS A 433 23.46 5.75 10.89
N VAL A 434 24.64 6.30 10.62
CA VAL A 434 25.92 5.91 11.27
C VAL A 434 26.16 6.84 12.46
N SER A 435 25.15 7.05 13.31
CA SER A 435 25.36 7.71 14.59
C SER A 435 26.04 6.73 15.55
N GLN A 436 27.09 7.19 16.23
CA GLN A 436 27.81 6.44 17.27
C GLN A 436 26.78 5.90 18.27
N ALA A 437 26.58 4.59 18.28
CA ALA A 437 25.67 3.97 19.22
C ALA A 437 26.24 4.16 20.63
N GLN A 438 25.40 4.64 21.54
CA GLN A 438 25.71 4.58 22.96
C GLN A 438 25.77 3.10 23.37
N GLU A 439 26.66 2.73 24.30
CA GLU A 439 26.86 1.33 24.71
C GLU A 439 25.55 0.64 25.14
N ALA A 440 24.63 1.38 25.79
CA ALA A 440 23.32 0.89 26.21
C ALA A 440 22.38 0.52 25.03
N ASP A 441 22.52 1.17 23.87
CA ASP A 441 21.75 0.83 22.68
C ASP A 441 22.32 -0.41 21.99
N GLU A 442 23.62 -0.67 22.11
CA GLU A 442 24.26 -1.86 21.55
C GLU A 442 23.80 -3.14 22.24
N ASP A 443 23.64 -3.13 23.56
CA ASP A 443 23.15 -4.31 24.28
C ASP A 443 21.69 -4.62 23.99
N LYS A 444 20.84 -3.60 23.87
CA LYS A 444 19.44 -3.76 23.41
C LYS A 444 19.37 -4.33 22.00
N ARG A 445 20.25 -3.88 21.09
CA ARG A 445 20.35 -4.42 19.72
C ARG A 445 20.76 -5.88 19.72
N LYS A 446 21.79 -6.25 20.49
CA LYS A 446 22.24 -7.64 20.63
C LYS A 446 21.12 -8.53 21.18
N GLU A 447 20.40 -8.06 22.20
CA GLU A 447 19.27 -8.81 22.74
C GLU A 447 18.18 -9.02 21.68
N LEU A 448 17.84 -7.98 20.90
CA LEU A 448 16.83 -8.07 19.84
C LEU A 448 17.25 -9.02 18.71
N ILE A 449 18.54 -9.04 18.34
CA ILE A 449 19.10 -9.95 17.34
C ILE A 449 19.05 -11.41 17.83
N LEU A 450 19.40 -11.66 19.09
CA LEU A 450 19.46 -13.00 19.67
C LEU A 450 18.09 -13.58 20.01
N ARG A 451 17.26 -12.82 20.73
CA ARG A 451 15.97 -13.27 21.26
C ARG A 451 14.80 -12.96 20.34
N GLY A 452 14.95 -11.99 19.43
CA GLY A 452 13.87 -11.48 18.59
C GLY A 452 12.96 -10.52 19.35
N VAL A 453 11.90 -10.06 18.67
CA VAL A 453 10.92 -9.12 19.25
C VAL A 453 10.16 -9.80 20.40
N PRO A 454 9.96 -9.11 21.54
CA PRO A 454 9.13 -9.62 22.64
C PRO A 454 7.70 -9.93 22.21
N GLU A 455 7.08 -10.93 22.85
CA GLU A 455 5.73 -11.40 22.50
C GLU A 455 4.66 -10.32 22.62
N GLN A 456 4.74 -9.52 23.67
CA GLN A 456 3.82 -8.40 23.92
C GLN A 456 3.85 -7.41 22.75
N CYS A 457 5.05 -7.06 22.28
CA CYS A 457 5.24 -6.14 21.15
C CYS A 457 4.72 -6.67 19.80
N CYS A 458 4.46 -7.98 19.68
CA CYS A 458 3.89 -8.57 18.47
C CYS A 458 2.39 -8.31 18.32
N GLN A 459 1.72 -7.85 19.39
CA GLN A 459 0.29 -7.54 19.37
C GLN A 459 0.00 -6.32 18.50
N SER A 460 -1.11 -6.34 17.76
CA SER A 460 -1.52 -5.21 16.92
C SER A 460 -3.00 -4.92 17.08
N SER A 461 -3.42 -3.67 16.92
CA SER A 461 -4.84 -3.30 16.87
C SER A 461 -5.49 -3.68 15.53
N LEU A 462 -4.70 -4.10 14.53
CA LEU A 462 -5.20 -4.58 13.21
C LEU A 462 -6.07 -5.84 13.30
N TRP A 463 -5.98 -6.59 14.40
CA TRP A 463 -6.79 -7.80 14.60
C TRP A 463 -8.25 -7.49 14.95
N GLU A 464 -8.55 -6.25 15.37
CA GLU A 464 -9.91 -5.84 15.70
C GLU A 464 -10.62 -5.28 14.47
N GLU A 465 -11.83 -5.77 14.21
CA GLU A 465 -12.67 -5.34 13.09
C GLU A 465 -13.08 -3.87 13.22
N SER A 466 -13.54 -3.47 14.41
CA SER A 466 -13.92 -2.09 14.72
C SER A 466 -12.82 -1.07 14.43
N VAL A 467 -11.56 -1.41 14.70
CA VAL A 467 -10.41 -0.54 14.41
C VAL A 467 -10.18 -0.44 12.89
N ARG A 468 -10.33 -1.54 12.15
CA ARG A 468 -10.17 -1.53 10.68
C ARG A 468 -11.25 -0.70 10.00
N ASP A 469 -12.48 -0.78 10.48
CA ASP A 469 -13.60 -0.01 9.98
C ASP A 469 -13.42 1.48 10.30
N ASP A 470 -13.13 1.83 11.56
CA ASP A 470 -12.91 3.22 11.99
C ASP A 470 -11.81 3.91 11.16
N VAL A 471 -10.66 3.23 10.96
CA VAL A 471 -9.54 3.76 10.15
C VAL A 471 -9.94 3.96 8.69
N THR A 472 -10.79 3.09 8.15
CA THR A 472 -11.22 3.14 6.75
C THR A 472 -12.24 4.24 6.54
N GLU A 473 -13.19 4.40 7.45
CA GLU A 473 -14.27 5.39 7.38
C GLU A 473 -13.77 6.81 7.63
N ASN A 474 -12.89 6.98 8.61
CA ASN A 474 -12.38 8.29 9.02
C ASN A 474 -11.16 8.77 8.22
N LYS A 475 -10.78 8.04 7.17
CA LYS A 475 -9.61 8.36 6.34
C LYS A 475 -9.73 9.71 5.64
N ILE A 476 -8.80 10.61 5.95
CA ILE A 476 -8.72 11.93 5.29
C ILE A 476 -8.45 11.78 3.77
N PRO A 477 -9.25 12.45 2.91
CA PRO A 477 -9.04 12.47 1.46
C PRO A 477 -7.67 13.06 1.08
N GLU A 478 -6.98 12.43 0.12
CA GLU A 478 -5.66 12.87 -0.34
C GLU A 478 -5.66 14.32 -0.86
N GLN A 479 -6.75 14.75 -1.47
CA GLN A 479 -6.91 16.12 -1.97
C GLN A 479 -6.99 17.15 -0.84
N ALA A 480 -7.65 16.82 0.28
CA ALA A 480 -7.74 17.69 1.44
C ALA A 480 -6.36 17.83 2.11
N LEU A 481 -5.67 16.72 2.32
CA LEU A 481 -4.32 16.71 2.89
C LEU A 481 -3.32 17.52 2.04
N ASN A 482 -3.42 17.44 0.70
CA ASN A 482 -2.60 18.26 -0.19
C ASN A 482 -2.93 19.76 -0.13
N ARG A 483 -4.19 20.15 0.17
CA ARG A 483 -4.57 21.55 0.38
C ARG A 483 -3.96 22.09 1.68
N MET A 484 -4.09 21.34 2.78
CA MET A 484 -3.47 21.70 4.07
C MET A 484 -1.95 21.91 3.92
N LYS A 485 -1.26 21.03 3.19
CA LYS A 485 0.17 21.20 2.89
C LYS A 485 0.51 22.43 2.06
N SER A 486 -0.40 22.86 1.18
CA SER A 486 -0.19 24.05 0.36
C SER A 486 -0.43 25.35 1.12
N GLU A 487 -1.21 25.29 2.20
CA GLU A 487 -1.49 26.42 3.10
C GLU A 487 -0.35 26.63 4.11
N MET A 488 0.43 25.59 4.41
CA MET A 488 1.63 25.69 5.26
C MET A 488 2.69 26.63 4.64
N LEU A 489 3.22 27.54 5.46
CA LEU A 489 4.24 28.50 5.07
C LEU A 489 5.57 27.84 4.68
N VAL A 490 5.94 26.74 5.36
CA VAL A 490 7.19 26.01 5.14
C VAL A 490 6.92 24.77 4.29
N PRO A 491 7.38 24.70 3.03
CA PRO A 491 7.15 23.53 2.20
C PRO A 491 7.88 22.30 2.74
N GLY A 492 7.14 21.20 2.88
CA GLY A 492 7.67 19.88 3.26
C GLY A 492 8.02 19.73 4.74
N SER A 493 7.60 20.66 5.59
CA SER A 493 7.44 20.38 7.01
C SER A 493 6.31 19.37 7.22
N ARG A 494 6.38 18.64 8.34
CA ARG A 494 5.31 17.76 8.80
C ARG A 494 4.08 18.59 9.15
N LEU A 495 2.88 18.09 8.85
CA LEU A 495 1.64 18.75 9.24
C LEU A 495 1.46 18.65 10.77
N SER A 496 1.31 19.79 11.46
CA SER A 496 1.09 19.88 12.91
C SER A 496 -0.08 20.82 13.22
N PRO A 497 -1.00 20.48 14.14
CA PRO A 497 -1.08 19.23 14.91
C PRO A 497 -1.44 18.03 14.03
N THR A 498 -1.02 16.83 14.45
CA THR A 498 -1.39 15.58 13.79
C THR A 498 -2.89 15.36 13.96
N PRO A 499 -3.66 15.22 12.87
CA PRO A 499 -5.09 14.93 12.98
C PRO A 499 -5.33 13.63 13.77
N PRO A 500 -6.35 13.57 14.65
CA PRO A 500 -6.63 12.36 15.41
C PRO A 500 -6.99 11.16 14.51
N GLN A 501 -7.55 11.42 13.32
CA GLN A 501 -7.84 10.39 12.30
C GLN A 501 -6.58 9.83 11.60
N GLY A 502 -5.41 10.41 11.85
CA GLY A 502 -4.17 10.09 11.16
C GLY A 502 -3.40 8.91 11.73
N ARG A 503 -3.99 8.09 12.61
CA ARG A 503 -3.30 6.97 13.28
C ARG A 503 -3.71 5.66 12.64
N VAL A 504 -2.74 4.92 12.14
CA VAL A 504 -2.94 3.70 11.37
C VAL A 504 -2.17 2.57 12.03
N PRO A 505 -2.83 1.48 12.45
CA PRO A 505 -2.12 0.31 12.95
C PRO A 505 -1.49 -0.43 11.76
N VAL A 506 -0.23 -0.83 11.90
CA VAL A 506 0.53 -1.58 10.90
C VAL A 506 1.16 -2.81 11.54
N LEU A 507 1.37 -3.83 10.71
CA LEU A 507 2.06 -5.05 11.10
C LEU A 507 3.32 -5.20 10.24
N LEU A 508 4.48 -5.18 10.89
CA LEU A 508 5.76 -5.38 10.24
C LEU A 508 6.14 -6.85 10.37
N VAL A 509 6.32 -7.53 9.23
CA VAL A 509 6.67 -8.95 9.20
C VAL A 509 7.94 -9.14 8.38
N HIS A 510 8.99 -9.64 9.03
CA HIS A 510 10.26 -9.93 8.38
C HIS A 510 10.16 -11.24 7.59
N GLN A 511 10.59 -11.21 6.32
CA GLN A 511 10.74 -12.41 5.50
C GLN A 511 12.22 -12.61 5.17
N PRO A 512 12.82 -13.75 5.56
CA PRO A 512 14.21 -14.01 5.24
C PRO A 512 14.39 -14.19 3.73
N GLY A 513 15.49 -13.67 3.20
CA GLY A 513 15.96 -14.05 1.86
C GLY A 513 16.58 -15.45 1.89
N LYS A 514 16.47 -16.19 0.79
CA LYS A 514 17.38 -17.31 0.53
C LYS A 514 18.66 -16.70 -0.05
N GLN A 515 19.79 -16.85 0.64
CA GLN A 515 21.10 -16.48 0.12
C GLN A 515 21.52 -17.44 -1.01
#